data_AF-A0ABD0QTZ8-F1
#
_entry.id   AF-A0ABD0QTZ8-F1
#
_cell.length_a   1.000
_cell.length_b   1.000
_cell.length_c   1.000
_cell.angle_alpha   90.00
_cell.angle_beta   90.00
_cell.angle_gamma   90.00
#
_symmetry.space_group_name_H-M   'P 1'
#
loop_
_entity.id
_entity.type
_entity.pdbx_description
1 polymer ?
#
loop_
_entity_poly.entity_id
_entity_poly.type
_entity_poly.pdbx_seq_one_letter_code
_entity_poly.pdbx_strand_id
1 'polypeptide(L)' 'MLDGDVTDVVEAKSLGIRPDYIDIYSASWGPDDDGKTVDGPGPLAKQAFELGIKKVV' A
#
# COMPACT_ATOMS: atom_id res chain seq x y z
N MET A 1 -7.77 2.10 12.52
CA MET A 1 -7.02 1.24 11.58
C MET A 1 -7.59 1.56 10.19
N LEU A 2 -7.28 0.85 9.11
CA LEU A 2 -8.26 0.85 8.02
C LEU A 2 -9.51 0.15 8.60
N ASP A 3 -10.44 0.93 9.15
CA ASP A 3 -11.63 0.36 9.81
C ASP A 3 -12.57 -0.14 8.70
N GLY A 4 -12.50 -1.44 8.41
CA GLY A 4 -13.23 -2.12 7.34
C GLY A 4 -12.38 -3.24 6.69
N ASP A 5 -12.97 -4.01 5.77
CA ASP A 5 -12.23 -5.04 5.03
C ASP A 5 -11.12 -4.40 4.18
N VAL A 6 -9.86 -4.61 4.58
CA VAL A 6 -8.70 -4.18 3.80
C VAL A 6 -8.50 -5.17 2.66
N THR A 7 -8.78 -4.70 1.45
CA THR A 7 -8.55 -5.48 0.23
C THR A 7 -7.36 -4.92 -0.53
N ASP A 8 -6.75 -5.73 -1.40
CA ASP A 8 -5.66 -5.31 -2.30
C ASP A 8 -6.01 -4.02 -3.08
N VAL A 9 -7.28 -3.83 -3.45
CA VAL A 9 -7.75 -2.61 -4.12
C VAL A 9 -7.69 -1.39 -3.21
N VAL A 10 -8.03 -1.54 -1.93
CA VAL A 10 -7.99 -0.46 -0.93
C VAL A 10 -6.55 -0.05 -0.67
N GLU A 11 -5.65 -1.02 -0.51
CA GLU A 11 -4.21 -0.79 -0.37
C GLU A 11 -3.64 -0.05 -1.59
N ALA A 12 -3.88 -0.57 -2.79
CA ALA A 12 -3.37 0.01 -4.04
C ALA A 12 -3.84 1.46 -4.25
N LYS A 13 -5.11 1.75 -3.97
CA LYS A 13 -5.66 3.11 -4.06
C LYS A 13 -5.05 4.03 -3.01
N SER A 14 -4.78 3.53 -1.82
CA SER A 14 -4.17 4.31 -0.72
C SER A 14 -2.71 4.64 -1.00
N LEU A 15 -1.96 3.70 -1.60
CA LEU A 15 -0.57 3.90 -2.00
C LEU A 15 -0.43 4.79 -3.25
N GLY A 16 -1.42 4.77 -4.14
CA GLY A 16 -1.41 5.51 -5.41
C GLY A 16 -2.16 6.85 -5.40
N ILE A 17 -2.57 7.36 -4.23
CA ILE A 17 -3.41 8.57 -4.17
C ILE A 17 -2.60 9.85 -4.39
N ARG A 18 -2.85 10.55 -5.51
CA ARG A 18 -2.25 11.86 -5.84
C ARG A 18 -0.69 11.87 -5.76
N PRO A 19 0.01 11.01 -6.52
CA PRO A 19 1.48 10.96 -6.50
C PRO A 19 2.15 12.25 -7.00
N ASP A 20 1.44 13.13 -7.72
CA ASP A 20 1.95 14.43 -8.17
C ASP A 20 1.84 15.54 -7.11
N TYR A 21 1.30 15.22 -5.93
CA TYR A 21 1.06 16.17 -4.85
C TYR A 21 1.57 15.66 -3.50
N ILE A 22 1.51 14.35 -3.25
CA ILE A 22 1.95 13.75 -1.99
C ILE A 22 3.38 13.24 -2.17
N ASP A 23 4.31 13.89 -1.46
CA ASP A 23 5.72 13.51 -1.50
C ASP A 23 6.04 12.29 -0.62
N ILE A 24 5.36 12.16 0.53
CA ILE A 24 5.66 11.13 1.52
C ILE A 24 4.36 10.47 1.99
N TYR A 25 4.35 9.14 1.93
CA TYR A 25 3.35 8.28 2.51
C TYR A 25 3.95 7.62 3.77
N SER A 26 3.21 7.63 4.87
CA SER A 26 3.59 6.95 6.10
C SER A 26 2.49 5.96 6.48
N ALA A 27 2.84 4.68 6.50
CA ALA A 27 1.93 3.57 6.74
C ALA A 27 2.55 2.60 7.75
N SER A 28 1.72 2.08 8.64
CA SER A 28 2.11 1.08 9.65
C SER A 28 1.05 -0.01 9.78
N TRP A 29 0.32 -0.26 8.70
CA TRP A 29 -0.55 -1.42 8.54
C TRP A 29 0.22 -2.52 7.80
N GLY A 30 -0.25 -3.77 7.92
CA GLY A 30 0.42 -4.94 7.39
C GLY A 30 -0.23 -6.22 7.92
N PRO A 31 0.42 -7.38 7.73
CA PRO A 31 -0.02 -8.64 8.30
C PRO A 31 -0.05 -8.60 9.83
N ASP A 32 -0.72 -9.58 10.45
CA ASP A 32 -0.76 -9.69 11.90
C ASP A 32 0.64 -9.89 12.51
N ASP A 33 0.99 -9.09 13.53
CA ASP A 33 2.24 -9.20 14.30
C ASP A 33 2.22 -10.35 15.32
N ASP A 34 1.74 -11.53 14.92
CA ASP A 34 1.52 -12.68 15.81
C ASP A 34 2.69 -13.68 15.85
N GLY A 35 3.75 -13.41 15.07
CA GLY A 35 4.92 -14.26 14.93
C GLY A 35 4.69 -15.55 14.15
N LYS A 36 3.54 -15.70 13.47
CA LYS A 36 3.16 -16.88 12.69
C LYS A 36 2.72 -16.54 11.27
N THR A 37 2.24 -15.32 11.07
CA THR A 37 1.74 -14.85 9.78
C THR A 37 2.90 -14.50 8.85
N VAL A 38 2.83 -14.99 7.61
CA VAL A 38 3.74 -14.61 6.52
C VAL A 38 2.87 -14.17 5.36
N ASP A 39 2.82 -12.86 5.14
CA ASP A 39 2.02 -12.26 4.09
C ASP A 39 2.66 -10.94 3.61
N GLY A 40 2.10 -10.34 2.57
CA GLY A 40 2.57 -9.08 2.01
C GLY A 40 1.61 -8.50 0.96
N PRO A 41 2.02 -7.44 0.24
CA PRO A 41 1.13 -6.75 -0.68
C PRO A 41 0.63 -7.67 -1.80
N GLY A 42 -0.66 -7.55 -2.12
CA GLY A 42 -1.29 -8.20 -3.27
C GLY A 42 -0.79 -7.64 -4.60
N PRO A 43 -1.26 -8.19 -5.74
CA PRO A 43 -0.80 -7.77 -7.07
C PRO A 43 -1.00 -6.27 -7.35
N LEU A 44 -2.13 -5.69 -6.94
CA LEU A 44 -2.41 -4.27 -7.19
C LEU A 44 -1.58 -3.37 -6.27
N ALA A 45 -1.45 -3.72 -4.99
CA ALA A 45 -0.61 -3.00 -4.04
C ALA A 45 0.86 -3.01 -4.47
N LYS A 46 1.38 -4.15 -4.95
CA LYS A 46 2.72 -4.25 -5.57
C LYS A 46 2.87 -3.33 -6.77
N GLN A 47 1.90 -3.34 -7.68
CA GLN A 47 1.90 -2.46 -8.84
C GLN A 47 1.88 -0.97 -8.43
N ALA A 48 1.13 -0.61 -7.39
CA ALA A 48 1.09 0.76 -6.88
C ALA A 48 2.46 1.22 -6.36
N PHE A 49 3.18 0.36 -5.61
CA PHE A 49 4.56 0.65 -5.22
C PHE A 49 5.48 0.86 -6.42
N GLU A 50 5.42 -0.04 -7.41
CA GLU A 50 6.25 0.09 -8.61
C GLU A 50 5.99 1.40 -9.38
N LEU A 51 4.71 1.76 -9.54
CA LEU A 51 4.34 3.02 -10.21
C LEU A 51 4.79 4.24 -9.39
N GLY A 52 4.67 4.19 -8.07
CA GLY A 52 5.07 5.26 -7.16
C GLY A 52 6.57 5.60 -7.25
N ILE A 53 7.43 4.60 -7.43
CA ILE A 53 8.89 4.82 -7.56
C ILE A 53 9.36 5.09 -8.99
N LYS A 54 8.62 4.61 -10.00
CA LYS A 54 8.98 4.75 -11.42
C LYS A 54 8.57 6.11 -12.00
N LYS A 55 7.69 6.85 -11.33
CA LYS A 55 7.26 8.18 -11.80
C LYS A 55 8.40 9.18 -11.62
N VAL A 56 9.30 9.21 -12.60
CA VAL A 56 10.26 10.29 -12.80
C VAL A 56 9.51 11.44 -13.45
N VAL A 57 9.45 12.57 -12.77
CA VAL A 57 8.95 13.85 -13.30
C VAL A 57 9.84 14.32 -14.45
#